data_AF-A0A2V2GUK2-F1
#
_entry.id   AF-A0A2V2GUK2-F1
#
_cell.length_a   1.000
_cell.length_b   1.000
_cell.length_c   1.000
_cell.angle_alpha   90.00
_cell.angle_beta   90.00
_cell.angle_gamma   90.00
#
_symmetry.space_group_name_H-M   'P 1'
#
loop_
_entity.id
_entity.type
_entity.pdbx_description
1 polymer ?
#
loop_
_entity_poly.entity_id
_entity_poly.type
_entity_poly.pdbx_seq_one_letter_code
_entity_poly.pdbx_strand_id
1 'polypeptide(L)'
;MGIIGRTLALILRAFELVMVIRAVMSWIMPGDANRFTQIVYGITEPVIAPVRRLLLRVDFCRRCPIDLSFLVVFILLELLEGFVRLL
;
A
#
# COMPACT_ATOMS: atom_id res chain seq x y z
N MET A 1 21.84 -0.34 -12.07
CA MET A 1 21.63 0.25 -10.73
C MET A 1 22.68 1.29 -10.34
N GLY A 2 22.53 2.54 -10.78
CA GLY A 2 23.24 3.67 -10.17
C GLY A 2 22.80 3.91 -8.71
N ILE A 3 23.48 4.81 -8.00
CA ILE A 3 23.15 5.18 -6.61
C ILE A 3 21.68 5.59 -6.47
N ILE A 4 21.16 6.35 -7.44
CA ILE A 4 19.77 6.83 -7.49
C ILE A 4 18.78 5.65 -7.50
N GLY A 5 18.99 4.65 -8.37
CA GLY A 5 18.10 3.49 -8.48
C GLY A 5 18.09 2.65 -7.20
N ARG A 6 19.24 2.51 -6.55
CA ARG A 6 19.34 1.79 -5.26
C ARG A 6 18.59 2.52 -4.15
N THR A 7 18.77 3.83 -4.04
CA THR A 7 18.07 4.63 -3.02
C THR A 7 16.56 4.62 -3.25
N LEU A 8 16.11 4.72 -4.50
CA LEU A 8 14.68 4.65 -4.83
C LEU A 8 14.08 3.29 -4.48
N ALA A 9 14.75 2.18 -4.82
CA ALA A 9 14.30 0.84 -4.47
C ALA A 9 14.19 0.65 -2.95
N LEU A 10 15.12 1.20 -2.16
CA LEU A 10 15.05 1.16 -0.69
C LEU A 10 13.83 1.91 -0.15
N ILE A 11 13.49 3.07 -0.72
CA ILE A 11 12.32 3.84 -0.31
C ILE A 11 11.03 3.07 -0.62
N LEU A 12 10.94 2.45 -1.80
CA LEU A 12 9.79 1.63 -2.19
C LEU A 12 9.61 0.44 -1.24
N ARG A 13 10.69 -0.29 -0.93
CA ARG A 13 10.67 -1.38 0.06
C ARG A 13 10.25 -0.93 1.45
N ALA A 14 10.73 0.23 1.88
CA ALA A 14 10.34 0.77 3.18
C ALA A 14 8.83 1.07 3.22
N PHE A 15 8.27 1.59 2.13
CA PHE A 15 6.83 1.83 2.02
C PHE A 15 6.02 0.52 1.95
N GLU A 16 6.49 -0.48 1.20
CA GLU A 16 5.90 -1.83 1.18
C GLU A 16 5.88 -2.46 2.58
N LEU A 17 6.93 -2.28 3.37
CA LEU A 17 6.94 -2.73 4.75
C LEU A 17 5.84 -2.07 5.58
N VAL A 18 5.62 -0.75 5.42
CA VAL A 18 4.52 -0.05 6.09
C VAL A 18 3.15 -0.59 5.64
N MET A 19 3.01 -0.96 4.37
CA MET A 19 1.81 -1.61 3.85
C MET A 19 1.59 -3.00 4.48
N VAL A 20 2.64 -3.80 4.62
CA VAL A 20 2.55 -5.10 5.33
C VAL A 20 2.13 -4.89 6.79
N ILE A 21 2.73 -3.92 7.49
CA ILE A 21 2.33 -3.56 8.86
C ILE A 21 0.84 -3.21 8.90
N ARG A 22 0.37 -2.40 7.95
CA ARG A 22 -1.06 -2.05 7.83
C ARG A 22 -1.95 -3.28 7.70
N ALA A 23 -1.58 -4.23 6.83
CA ALA A 23 -2.34 -5.46 6.63
C ALA A 23 -2.38 -6.29 7.91
N VAL A 24 -1.24 -6.47 8.59
CA VAL A 24 -1.17 -7.21 9.87
C VAL A 24 -2.04 -6.54 10.93
N MET A 25 -1.95 -5.21 11.08
CA MET A 25 -2.78 -4.48 12.05
C MET A 25 -4.28 -4.61 11.75
N SER A 26 -4.68 -4.74 10.48
CA SER A 26 -6.10 -4.93 10.12
C SER A 26 -6.68 -6.25 10.66
N TRP A 27 -5.84 -7.25 10.91
CA TRP A 27 -6.24 -8.52 11.55
C TRP A 27 -6.13 -8.49 13.06
N ILE A 28 -5.09 -7.88 13.61
CA ILE A 28 -4.83 -7.91 15.06
C ILE A 28 -5.71 -6.92 15.81
N MET A 29 -5.93 -5.72 15.27
CA MET A 29 -6.61 -4.61 15.96
C MET A 29 -7.61 -3.90 15.03
N PRO A 30 -8.66 -4.61 14.55
CA PRO A 30 -9.64 -4.01 13.66
C PRO A 30 -10.43 -2.92 14.37
N GLY A 31 -10.34 -1.68 13.89
CA GLY A 31 -11.11 -0.54 14.41
C GLY A 31 -10.47 0.20 15.58
N ASP A 32 -9.28 -0.19 16.04
CA ASP A 32 -8.59 0.52 17.12
C ASP A 32 -7.87 1.78 16.62
N ALA A 33 -8.26 2.93 17.17
CA ALA A 33 -7.66 4.22 16.89
C ALA A 33 -6.41 4.51 17.75
N ASN A 34 -5.55 3.52 17.97
CA ASN A 34 -4.29 3.78 18.67
C ASN A 34 -3.35 4.66 17.80
N ARG A 35 -2.44 5.40 18.43
CA ARG A 35 -1.56 6.36 17.72
C ARG A 35 -0.71 5.72 16.63
N PHE A 36 -0.26 4.49 16.85
CA PHE A 36 0.57 3.76 15.87
C PHE A 36 -0.22 3.40 14.62
N THR A 37 -1.44 2.88 14.79
CA THR A 37 -2.36 2.57 13.70
C THR A 37 -2.69 3.83 12.90
N GLN A 38 -2.95 4.96 13.57
CA GLN A 38 -3.19 6.24 12.89
C GLN A 38 -1.99 6.69 12.04
N ILE A 39 -0.75 6.51 12.51
CA ILE A 39 0.46 6.86 11.75
C ILE A 39 0.57 5.99 10.49
N VAL A 40 0.44 4.68 10.63
CA VAL A 40 0.55 3.75 9.51
C VAL A 40 -0.53 4.00 8.46
N TYR A 41 -1.79 4.20 8.89
CA TYR A 41 -2.88 4.56 7.99
C TYR A 41 -2.65 5.96 7.37
N GLY A 42 -2.15 6.92 8.14
CA GLY A 42 -1.82 8.27 7.65
C GLY A 42 -0.75 8.28 6.56
N ILE A 43 0.23 7.38 6.63
CA ILE A 43 1.27 7.22 5.61
C ILE A 43 0.72 6.54 4.35
N THR A 44 -0.13 5.52 4.51
CA THR A 44 -0.55 4.65 3.41
C THR A 44 -1.81 5.12 2.68
N GLU A 45 -2.74 5.78 3.37
CA GLU A 45 -4.00 6.27 2.79
C GLU A 45 -3.84 7.24 1.62
N PRO A 46 -2.88 8.18 1.60
CA PRO A 46 -2.69 9.07 0.45
C PRO A 46 -2.45 8.32 -0.88
N VAL A 47 -1.85 7.12 -0.82
CA VAL A 47 -1.59 6.26 -1.98
C VAL A 47 -2.76 5.31 -2.26
N ILE A 48 -3.37 4.76 -1.21
CA ILE A 48 -4.48 3.79 -1.32
C ILE A 48 -5.80 4.46 -1.70
N ALA A 49 -6.14 5.61 -1.11
CA ALA A 49 -7.43 6.27 -1.30
C ALA A 49 -7.73 6.66 -2.76
N PRO A 50 -6.79 7.17 -3.57
CA PRO A 50 -7.01 7.37 -5.00
C PRO A 50 -7.40 6.08 -5.73
N VAL A 51 -6.70 4.98 -5.49
CA VAL A 51 -7.01 3.67 -6.08
C VAL A 51 -8.37 3.17 -5.61
N ARG A 52 -8.68 3.32 -4.32
CA ARG A 52 -9.99 2.99 -3.76
C ARG A 52 -11.13 3.74 -4.45
N ARG A 53 -10.96 5.05 -4.64
CA ARG A 53 -11.96 5.88 -5.35
C ARG A 53 -12.18 5.44 -6.79
N LEU A 54 -11.15 4.92 -7.47
CA LEU A 54 -11.29 4.36 -8.81
C LEU A 54 -12.02 3.01 -8.78
N LEU A 55 -11.65 2.11 -7.87
CA LEU A 55 -12.26 0.78 -7.75
C LEU A 55 -13.74 0.84 -7.35
N LEU A 56 -14.13 1.80 -6.50
CA LEU A 56 -15.52 1.98 -6.08
C LEU A 56 -16.47 2.40 -7.23
N ARG A 57 -15.93 2.81 -8.38
CA ARG A 57 -16.72 3.07 -9.60
C ARG A 57 -17.15 1.78 -10.33
N VAL A 58 -16.59 0.63 -9.94
CA VAL A 58 -16.90 -0.67 -10.52
C VAL A 58 -17.75 -1.46 -9.53
N ASP A 59 -18.97 -1.85 -9.92
CA ASP A 59 -19.94 -2.50 -9.04
C ASP A 59 -19.41 -3.80 -8.40
N PHE A 60 -18.67 -4.61 -9.18
CA PHE A 60 -18.04 -5.82 -8.67
C PHE A 60 -17.05 -5.52 -7.53
N CYS A 61 -16.16 -4.55 -7.73
CA CYS A 61 -15.15 -4.16 -6.74
C CYS A 61 -15.79 -3.53 -5.50
N ARG A 62 -16.88 -2.76 -5.67
CA ARG A 62 -17.62 -2.15 -4.57
C ARG A 62 -18.27 -3.16 -3.63
N ARG A 63 -18.71 -4.32 -4.15
CA ARG A 63 -19.34 -5.39 -3.37
C ARG A 63 -18.34 -6.34 -2.73
N CYS A 64 -17.05 -6.17 -3.00
CA CYS A 64 -16.01 -7.04 -2.47
C CYS A 64 -15.82 -6.78 -0.96
N PRO A 65 -15.83 -7.83 -0.11
CA PRO A 65 -15.67 -7.66 1.33
C PRO A 65 -14.22 -7.37 1.76
N ILE A 66 -13.26 -7.52 0.85
CA ILE A 66 -11.83 -7.26 1.09
C ILE A 66 -11.41 -5.90 0.54
N ASP A 67 -10.40 -5.27 1.15
CA ASP A 67 -9.82 -4.04 0.63
C ASP A 67 -8.96 -4.32 -0.62
N LEU A 68 -9.62 -4.41 -1.78
CA LEU A 68 -8.96 -4.58 -3.08
C LEU A 68 -8.01 -3.42 -3.40
N SER A 69 -8.25 -2.22 -2.85
CA SER A 69 -7.40 -1.06 -3.12
C SER A 69 -6.02 -1.21 -2.50
N PHE A 70 -5.93 -1.80 -1.31
CA PHE A 70 -4.66 -2.18 -0.71
C PHE A 70 -3.88 -3.15 -1.62
N LEU A 71 -4.53 -4.21 -2.10
CA LEU A 71 -3.89 -5.24 -2.92
C LEU A 71 -3.40 -4.68 -4.26
N VAL A 72 -4.21 -3.85 -4.92
CA VAL A 72 -3.80 -3.19 -6.17
C VAL A 72 -2.59 -2.30 -5.94
N VAL A 73 -2.57 -1.47 -4.89
CA VAL A 73 -1.40 -0.63 -4.58
C VAL A 73 -0.17 -1.49 -4.29
N PHE A 74 -0.32 -2.58 -3.55
CA PHE A 74 0.80 -3.47 -3.21
C PHE A 74 1.43 -4.06 -4.47
N ILE A 75 0.61 -4.57 -5.39
CA ILE A 75 1.08 -5.10 -6.67
C ILE A 75 1.76 -4.02 -7.52
N LEU A 76 1.20 -2.82 -7.58
CA LEU A 76 1.78 -1.71 -8.35
C LEU A 76 3.17 -1.31 -7.79
N LEU A 77 3.36 -1.36 -6.48
CA LEU A 77 4.64 -1.08 -5.85
C LEU A 77 5.68 -2.15 -6.17
N GLU A 78 5.31 -3.43 -6.06
CA GLU A 78 6.20 -4.55 -6.41
C GLU A 78 6.65 -4.48 -7.88
N LEU A 79 5.72 -4.15 -8.78
CA LEU A 79 6.03 -3.94 -10.21
C LEU A 79 6.96 -2.75 -10.42
N LEU A 80 6.73 -1.64 -9.70
CA LEU A 80 7.57 -0.45 -9.77
C LEU A 80 8.96 -0.71 -9.22
N GLU A 81 9.09 -1.37 -8.06
CA GLU A 81 10.35 -1.73 -7.44
C GLU A 81 11.12 -2.73 -8.32
N GLY A 82 10.42 -3.69 -8.92
CA GLY A 82 10.98 -4.62 -9.90
C GLY A 82 11.54 -3.87 -11.12
N PHE A 83 10.75 -2.95 -11.70
CA PHE A 83 11.19 -2.13 -12.83
C PHE A 83 12.41 -1.27 -12.49
N VAL A 84 12.41 -0.58 -11.35
CA VAL A 84 13.55 0.20 -10.86
C VAL A 84 14.79 -0.66 -10.68
N ARG A 85 14.64 -1.92 -10.24
CA ARG A 85 15.72 -2.90 -10.10
C ARG A 85 16.15 -3.57 -11.41
N LEU A 86 15.47 -3.32 -12.51
CA LEU A 86 15.89 -3.78 -13.83
C LEU A 86 16.67 -2.70 -14.61
N LEU A 87 16.48 -1.42 -14.28
CA LEU A 87 17.18 -0.25 -14.84
C LEU A 87 18.51 0.11 -14.13
#